data_AF-A0A026VV84-F1
#
_entry.id   AF-A0A026VV84-F1
#
_cell.length_a   1.000
_cell.length_b   1.000
_cell.length_c   1.000
_cell.angle_alpha   90.00
_cell.angle_beta   90.00
_cell.angle_gamma   90.00
#
_symmetry.space_group_name_H-M   'P 1'
#
loop_
_entity.id
_entity.type
_entity.pdbx_description
1 polymer ?
#
loop_
_entity_poly.entity_id
_entity_poly.type
_entity_poly.pdbx_seq_one_letter_code
_entity_poly.pdbx_strand_id
1 'polypeptide(L)'
;MSSTTSVKFLILTHLEENLKIIHNYTNQVTDTYYVTTRDDAKSVFLHYIKWFEVTKTCYKKIGFVESTKLIAYNISTTYKYLAYFEPDKDNQIKLLKRQIQILKDICDIDVYKVTLENFLMRRIYCDLAVSYAIIVDMILENMEFNTTYVEEGNLKEYIRNSVKCYKKYIFLLRSYYNKKLV
;
A
#
# COMPACT_ATOMS: atom_id res chain seq x y z
N MET A 1 52.27 -11.93 26.00
CA MET A 1 51.42 -12.37 24.88
C MET A 1 49.97 -12.24 25.31
N SER A 2 49.30 -11.14 24.97
CA SER A 2 47.88 -10.93 25.27
C SER A 2 47.05 -11.29 24.05
N SER A 3 46.24 -12.34 24.16
CA SER A 3 45.26 -12.76 23.17
C SER A 3 44.07 -11.80 23.15
N THR A 4 44.14 -10.73 22.38
CA THR A 4 42.97 -9.90 22.02
C THR A 4 42.35 -10.44 20.73
N THR A 5 41.81 -11.65 20.81
CA THR A 5 41.06 -12.26 19.70
C THR A 5 39.69 -11.62 19.59
N SER A 6 39.56 -10.77 18.56
CA SER A 6 38.39 -10.67 17.69
C SER A 6 37.02 -10.43 18.33
N VAL A 7 36.87 -9.29 19.00
CA VAL A 7 35.62 -8.51 18.91
C VAL A 7 35.72 -7.59 17.70
N LYS A 8 36.21 -8.10 16.56
CA LYS A 8 35.99 -7.47 15.25
C LYS A 8 34.52 -7.72 14.90
N PHE A 9 33.71 -7.00 15.69
CA PHE A 9 32.29 -6.74 15.69
C PHE A 9 31.43 -7.78 14.97
N LEU A 10 30.88 -8.71 15.75
CA LEU A 10 29.72 -9.53 15.35
C LEU A 10 28.58 -8.67 14.75
N ILE A 11 28.45 -7.43 15.23
CA ILE A 11 27.50 -6.43 14.71
C ILE A 11 27.90 -5.98 13.29
N LEU A 12 29.19 -5.80 13.02
CA LEU A 12 29.71 -5.38 11.71
C LEU A 12 29.57 -6.52 10.70
N THR A 13 29.90 -7.75 11.09
CA THR A 13 29.69 -8.92 10.21
C THR A 13 28.22 -9.13 9.89
N HIS A 14 27.32 -8.93 10.86
CA HIS A 14 25.88 -9.04 10.59
C HIS A 14 25.35 -7.87 9.74
N LEU A 15 25.90 -6.67 9.89
CA LEU A 15 25.62 -5.53 9.02
C LEU A 15 26.14 -5.77 7.60
N GLU A 16 27.33 -6.34 7.44
CA GLU A 16 27.94 -6.68 6.14
C GLU A 16 27.16 -7.78 5.43
N GLU A 17 26.67 -8.78 6.15
CA GLU A 17 25.76 -9.81 5.62
C GLU A 17 24.42 -9.20 5.18
N ASN A 18 23.81 -8.36 6.02
CA ASN A 18 22.57 -7.65 5.68
C ASN A 18 22.77 -6.70 4.49
N LEU A 19 23.92 -6.04 4.38
CA LEU A 19 24.28 -5.20 3.24
C LEU A 19 24.53 -6.02 1.99
N LYS A 20 25.15 -7.20 2.08
CA LYS A 20 25.28 -8.14 0.94
C LYS A 20 23.93 -8.66 0.46
N ILE A 21 23.04 -8.98 1.39
CA ILE A 21 21.64 -9.33 1.13
C ILE A 21 20.98 -8.17 0.38
N ILE A 22 20.96 -6.96 0.95
CA ILE A 22 20.40 -5.75 0.32
C ILE A 22 21.02 -5.52 -1.06
N HIS A 23 22.34 -5.61 -1.20
CA HIS A 23 23.05 -5.39 -2.47
C HIS A 23 22.71 -6.43 -3.54
N ASN A 24 22.61 -7.71 -3.19
CA ASN A 24 22.16 -8.76 -4.11
C ASN A 24 20.71 -8.52 -4.59
N TYR A 25 19.90 -7.83 -3.80
CA TYR A 25 18.50 -7.55 -4.13
C TYR A 25 18.30 -6.20 -4.82
N THR A 26 19.06 -5.16 -4.50
CA THR A 26 19.04 -3.88 -5.24
C THR A 26 19.52 -4.04 -6.67
N ASN A 27 20.38 -5.04 -6.95
CA ASN A 27 20.76 -5.40 -8.31
C ASN A 27 19.64 -6.11 -9.12
N GLN A 28 18.53 -6.49 -8.49
CA GLN A 28 17.37 -7.11 -9.18
C GLN A 28 16.31 -6.07 -9.60
N VAL A 29 16.27 -4.91 -8.94
CA VAL A 29 15.40 -3.79 -9.27
C VAL A 29 16.30 -2.60 -9.54
N THR A 30 16.84 -2.56 -10.75
CA THR A 30 17.75 -1.50 -11.18
C THR A 30 16.94 -0.31 -11.71
N ASP A 31 17.39 0.93 -11.44
CA ASP A 31 16.81 2.17 -12.00
C ASP A 31 16.83 2.22 -13.54
N THR A 32 17.51 1.25 -14.17
CA THR A 32 17.59 1.02 -15.61
C THR A 32 16.49 0.13 -16.18
N TYR A 33 15.67 -0.54 -15.36
CA TYR A 33 14.59 -1.42 -15.82
C TYR A 33 13.22 -0.73 -15.67
N TYR A 34 12.70 -0.21 -16.76
CA TYR A 34 11.33 0.31 -16.80
C TYR A 34 10.33 -0.85 -16.79
N VAL A 35 9.36 -0.79 -15.87
CA VAL A 35 8.20 -1.70 -15.90
C VAL A 35 7.31 -1.28 -17.06
N THR A 36 7.42 -1.99 -18.19
CA THR A 36 6.68 -1.65 -19.42
C THR A 36 5.60 -2.67 -19.75
N THR A 37 5.75 -3.90 -19.26
CA THR A 37 4.79 -4.98 -19.50
C THR A 37 4.11 -5.43 -18.21
N ARG A 38 2.99 -6.14 -18.38
CA ARG A 38 2.30 -6.81 -17.28
C ARG A 38 3.18 -7.86 -16.59
N ASP A 39 4.00 -8.57 -17.35
CA ASP A 39 4.87 -9.60 -16.80
C ASP A 39 5.98 -8.99 -15.93
N ASP A 40 6.53 -7.84 -16.34
CA ASP A 40 7.45 -7.05 -15.51
C ASP A 40 6.76 -6.62 -14.19
N ALA A 41 5.55 -6.06 -14.29
CA ALA A 41 4.79 -5.58 -13.13
C ALA A 41 4.46 -6.73 -12.17
N LYS A 42 4.12 -7.89 -12.71
CA LYS A 42 3.84 -9.10 -11.94
C LYS A 42 5.08 -9.63 -11.24
N SER A 43 6.25 -9.62 -11.91
CA SER A 43 7.52 -10.01 -11.31
C SER A 43 7.88 -9.14 -10.10
N VAL A 44 7.78 -7.81 -10.26
CA VAL A 44 8.00 -6.85 -9.17
C VAL A 44 6.98 -7.05 -8.04
N PHE A 45 5.71 -7.25 -8.39
CA PHE A 45 4.66 -7.51 -7.40
C PHE A 45 4.94 -8.76 -6.57
N LEU A 46 5.30 -9.89 -7.21
CA LEU A 46 5.61 -11.14 -6.52
C LEU A 46 6.83 -10.99 -5.62
N HIS A 47 7.85 -10.27 -6.08
CA HIS A 47 9.01 -9.94 -5.27
C HIS A 47 8.61 -9.14 -4.02
N TYR A 48 7.79 -8.11 -4.18
CA TYR A 48 7.33 -7.26 -3.09
C TYR A 48 6.50 -8.03 -2.05
N ILE A 49 5.55 -8.85 -2.50
CA ILE A 49 4.71 -9.67 -1.62
C ILE A 49 5.52 -10.69 -0.83
N LYS A 50 6.50 -11.34 -1.46
CA LYS A 50 7.39 -12.30 -0.78
C LYS A 50 8.09 -11.63 0.41
N TRP A 51 8.67 -10.45 0.20
CA TRP A 51 9.38 -9.72 1.26
C TRP A 51 8.43 -9.17 2.31
N PHE A 52 7.24 -8.76 1.91
CA PHE A 52 6.23 -8.36 2.87
C PHE A 52 5.92 -9.47 3.89
N GLU A 53 5.70 -10.70 3.46
CA GLU A 53 5.37 -11.79 4.38
C GLU A 53 6.51 -12.09 5.38
N VAL A 54 7.77 -12.02 4.92
CA VAL A 54 8.96 -12.10 5.79
C VAL A 54 8.94 -10.97 6.82
N THR A 55 8.74 -9.75 6.34
CA THR A 55 8.81 -8.52 7.12
C THR A 55 7.68 -8.43 8.16
N LYS A 56 6.45 -8.83 7.78
CA LYS A 56 5.28 -8.92 8.64
C LYS A 56 5.53 -9.85 9.84
N THR A 57 6.21 -10.96 9.61
CA THR A 57 6.58 -11.92 10.67
C THR A 57 7.56 -11.29 11.67
N CYS A 58 8.49 -10.45 11.21
CA CYS A 58 9.41 -9.71 12.07
C CYS A 58 8.69 -8.64 12.89
N TYR A 59 7.83 -7.81 12.27
CA TYR A 59 7.17 -6.70 12.99
C TYR A 59 6.12 -7.15 14.01
N LYS A 60 5.43 -8.27 13.76
CA LYS A 60 4.52 -8.87 14.76
C LYS A 60 5.24 -9.20 16.08
N LYS A 61 6.53 -9.51 16.03
CA LYS A 61 7.34 -9.80 17.23
C LYS A 61 7.82 -8.56 17.96
N ILE A 62 7.94 -7.42 17.26
CA ILE A 62 8.61 -6.22 17.78
C ILE A 62 7.59 -5.14 18.21
N GLY A 63 6.35 -5.18 17.73
CA GLY A 63 5.26 -4.32 18.22
C GLY A 63 5.22 -2.89 17.65
N PHE A 64 5.95 -2.61 16.56
CA PHE A 64 5.95 -1.31 15.89
C PHE A 64 4.72 -1.15 14.97
N VAL A 65 3.65 -0.58 15.52
CA VAL A 65 2.38 -0.36 14.81
C VAL A 65 2.55 0.56 13.58
N GLU A 66 3.26 1.68 13.72
CA GLU A 66 3.43 2.64 12.61
C GLU A 66 4.20 2.06 11.42
N SER A 67 5.27 1.30 11.67
CA SER A 67 6.01 0.60 10.61
C SER A 67 5.12 -0.43 9.90
N THR A 68 4.27 -1.12 10.66
CA THR A 68 3.31 -2.09 10.10
C THR A 68 2.31 -1.41 9.18
N LYS A 69 1.80 -0.22 9.56
CA LYS A 69 0.88 0.58 8.72
C LYS A 69 1.54 1.05 7.42
N LEU A 70 2.76 1.59 7.50
CA LEU A 70 3.48 2.06 6.31
C LEU A 70 3.72 0.92 5.31
N ILE A 71 4.10 -0.25 5.81
CA ILE A 71 4.32 -1.42 4.95
C ILE A 71 3.01 -1.89 4.33
N ALA A 72 1.94 -2.01 5.13
CA ALA A 72 0.61 -2.36 4.63
C ALA A 72 0.15 -1.38 3.53
N TYR A 73 0.40 -0.09 3.74
CA TYR A 73 0.13 0.94 2.74
C TYR A 73 0.91 0.70 1.44
N ASN A 74 2.21 0.45 1.51
CA ASN A 74 3.02 0.21 0.30
C ASN A 74 2.58 -1.04 -0.49
N ILE A 75 2.14 -2.10 0.19
CA ILE A 75 1.55 -3.27 -0.48
C ILE A 75 0.29 -2.87 -1.23
N SER A 76 -0.58 -2.11 -0.60
CA SER A 76 -1.80 -1.61 -1.24
C SER A 76 -1.46 -0.81 -2.51
N THR A 77 -0.38 -0.02 -2.49
CA THR A 77 0.10 0.71 -3.67
C THR A 77 0.58 -0.25 -4.76
N THR A 78 1.26 -1.34 -4.38
CA THR A 78 1.73 -2.37 -5.32
C THR A 78 0.55 -3.06 -6.03
N TYR A 79 -0.55 -3.33 -5.33
CA TYR A 79 -1.79 -3.82 -5.95
C TYR A 79 -2.38 -2.85 -6.97
N LYS A 80 -2.38 -1.54 -6.66
CA LYS A 80 -2.82 -0.50 -7.62
C LYS A 80 -1.95 -0.44 -8.86
N TYR A 81 -0.63 -0.53 -8.71
CA TYR A 81 0.27 -0.54 -9.86
C TYR A 81 0.09 -1.80 -10.69
N LEU A 82 -0.07 -2.97 -10.08
CA LEU A 82 -0.38 -4.20 -10.83
C LEU A 82 -1.72 -4.08 -11.58
N ALA A 83 -2.74 -3.49 -10.96
CA ALA A 83 -4.04 -3.27 -11.58
C ALA A 83 -3.94 -2.39 -12.84
N TYR A 84 -3.03 -1.41 -12.87
CA TYR A 84 -2.81 -0.57 -14.05
C TYR A 84 -2.36 -1.36 -15.28
N PHE A 85 -1.58 -2.43 -15.10
CA PHE A 85 -1.10 -3.28 -16.19
C PHE A 85 -2.02 -4.47 -16.51
N GLU A 86 -3.14 -4.62 -15.82
CA GLU A 86 -4.07 -5.74 -16.03
C GLU A 86 -5.08 -5.39 -17.14
N PRO A 87 -5.05 -6.09 -18.30
CA PRO A 87 -5.96 -5.81 -19.42
C PRO A 87 -7.39 -6.29 -19.16
N ASP A 88 -7.58 -7.32 -18.33
CA ASP A 88 -8.90 -7.85 -18.00
C ASP A 88 -9.54 -7.00 -16.89
N LYS A 89 -10.65 -6.31 -17.22
CA LYS A 89 -11.34 -5.38 -16.30
C LYS A 89 -11.81 -6.07 -15.02
N ASP A 90 -12.25 -7.33 -15.09
CA ASP A 90 -12.70 -8.06 -13.90
C ASP A 90 -11.54 -8.34 -12.94
N ASN A 91 -10.38 -8.75 -13.47
CA ASN A 91 -9.17 -8.94 -12.68
C ASN A 91 -8.62 -7.62 -12.15
N GLN A 92 -8.71 -6.54 -12.93
CA GLN A 92 -8.37 -5.20 -12.49
C GLN A 92 -9.22 -4.77 -11.29
N ILE A 93 -10.55 -4.97 -11.34
CA ILE A 93 -11.46 -4.72 -10.23
C ILE A 93 -11.11 -5.58 -9.01
N LYS A 94 -10.76 -6.86 -9.19
CA LYS A 94 -10.32 -7.74 -8.07
C LYS A 94 -9.07 -7.20 -7.39
N LEU A 95 -8.08 -6.72 -8.14
CA LEU A 95 -6.85 -6.13 -7.60
C LEU A 95 -7.14 -4.83 -6.84
N LEU A 96 -7.99 -3.96 -7.38
CA LEU A 96 -8.43 -2.73 -6.69
C LEU A 96 -9.24 -3.02 -5.43
N LYS A 97 -10.13 -4.02 -5.44
CA LYS A 97 -10.84 -4.49 -4.23
C LYS A 97 -9.87 -4.97 -3.15
N ARG A 98 -8.81 -5.69 -3.53
CA ARG A 98 -7.78 -6.15 -2.59
C ARG A 98 -7.00 -4.98 -2.00
N GLN A 99 -6.63 -3.99 -2.80
CA GLN A 99 -6.04 -2.74 -2.33
C GLN A 99 -6.96 -2.04 -1.31
N ILE A 100 -8.24 -1.86 -1.66
CA ILE A 100 -9.22 -1.19 -0.79
C ILE A 100 -9.33 -1.91 0.56
N GLN A 101 -9.36 -3.24 0.57
CA GLN A 101 -9.45 -4.00 1.82
C GLN A 101 -8.23 -3.73 2.71
N ILE A 102 -7.02 -3.78 2.16
CA ILE A 102 -5.79 -3.49 2.92
C ILE A 102 -5.84 -2.07 3.52
N LEU A 103 -6.28 -1.08 2.74
CA LEU A 103 -6.40 0.30 3.21
C LEU A 103 -7.45 0.48 4.31
N LYS A 104 -8.56 -0.28 4.25
CA LYS A 104 -9.57 -0.33 5.33
C LYS A 104 -8.99 -0.93 6.60
N ASP A 105 -8.29 -2.05 6.49
CA ASP A 105 -7.70 -2.73 7.63
C ASP A 105 -6.72 -1.80 8.38
N ILE A 106 -5.97 -0.95 7.65
CA ILE A 106 -5.11 0.08 8.26
C ILE A 106 -5.94 1.13 9.02
N CYS A 107 -7.07 1.58 8.44
CA CYS A 107 -7.93 2.57 9.09
C CYS A 107 -8.55 2.05 10.40
N ASP A 108 -8.83 0.75 10.48
CA ASP A 108 -9.45 0.13 11.66
C ASP A 108 -8.45 -0.01 12.83
N ILE A 109 -7.15 -0.06 12.55
CA ILE A 109 -6.09 -0.05 13.57
C ILE A 109 -6.02 1.32 14.29
N ASP A 110 -6.47 2.40 13.64
CA ASP A 110 -6.12 3.77 14.03
C ASP A 110 -7.16 4.51 14.88
N VAL A 111 -8.10 3.78 15.50
CA VAL A 111 -9.20 4.39 16.29
C VAL A 111 -8.69 5.18 17.52
N TYR A 112 -7.44 4.97 17.97
CA TYR A 112 -7.00 5.43 19.30
C TYR A 112 -5.84 6.43 19.39
N LYS A 113 -5.04 6.72 18.35
CA LYS A 113 -3.91 7.67 18.48
C LYS A 113 -3.64 8.47 17.20
N VAL A 114 -4.47 9.48 16.96
CA VAL A 114 -4.22 10.47 15.91
C VAL A 114 -3.35 11.60 16.48
N THR A 115 -2.03 11.50 16.42
CA THR A 115 -1.11 12.59 16.80
C THR A 115 -0.07 12.88 15.73
N LEU A 116 0.14 14.18 15.44
CA LEU A 116 1.16 14.88 14.61
C LEU A 116 1.51 14.35 13.18
N GLU A 117 1.35 13.06 12.89
CA GLU A 117 1.87 12.27 11.75
C GLU A 117 0.78 11.86 10.74
N ASN A 118 -0.27 12.67 10.60
CA ASN A 118 -1.50 12.38 9.84
C ASN A 118 -1.31 12.37 8.30
N PHE A 119 -0.07 12.39 7.81
CA PHE A 119 0.23 12.34 6.37
C PHE A 119 -0.19 11.00 5.78
N LEU A 120 0.15 9.89 6.44
CA LEU A 120 -0.16 8.55 5.95
C LEU A 120 -1.67 8.32 5.89
N MET A 121 -2.40 8.67 6.95
CA MET A 121 -3.86 8.55 6.98
C MET A 121 -4.54 9.44 5.94
N ARG A 122 -4.05 10.66 5.74
CA ARG A 122 -4.53 11.52 4.65
C ARG A 122 -4.32 10.85 3.30
N ARG A 123 -3.13 10.29 3.05
CA ARG A 123 -2.82 9.59 1.80
C ARG A 123 -3.71 8.34 1.60
N ILE A 124 -3.92 7.55 2.66
CA ILE A 124 -4.83 6.39 2.66
C ILE A 124 -6.26 6.80 2.28
N TYR A 125 -6.82 7.85 2.90
CA TYR A 125 -8.18 8.28 2.56
C TYR A 125 -8.30 8.82 1.13
N CYS A 126 -7.26 9.48 0.62
CA CYS A 126 -7.20 9.90 -0.78
C CYS A 126 -7.20 8.68 -1.72
N ASP A 127 -6.29 7.72 -1.48
CA ASP A 127 -6.18 6.52 -2.30
C ASP A 127 -7.45 5.65 -2.24
N LEU A 128 -8.09 5.51 -1.08
CA LEU A 128 -9.40 4.85 -0.95
C LEU A 128 -10.45 5.54 -1.83
N ALA A 129 -10.54 6.87 -1.75
CA ALA A 129 -11.53 7.64 -2.49
C ALA A 129 -11.35 7.51 -4.01
N VAL A 130 -10.10 7.60 -4.47
CA VAL A 130 -9.72 7.40 -5.88
C VAL A 130 -9.98 5.97 -6.33
N SER A 131 -9.62 4.96 -5.54
CA SER A 131 -9.81 3.55 -5.91
C SER A 131 -11.30 3.20 -6.07
N TYR A 132 -12.15 3.74 -5.20
CA TYR A 132 -13.60 3.60 -5.37
C TYR A 132 -14.12 4.31 -6.61
N ALA A 133 -13.62 5.52 -6.92
CA ALA A 133 -14.02 6.25 -8.12
C ALA A 133 -13.62 5.48 -9.40
N ILE A 134 -12.40 4.93 -9.44
CA ILE A 134 -11.93 4.10 -10.56
C ILE A 134 -12.85 2.88 -10.76
N ILE A 135 -13.25 2.18 -9.69
CA ILE A 135 -14.19 1.05 -9.81
C ILE A 135 -15.55 1.52 -10.33
N VAL A 136 -16.05 2.67 -9.87
CA VAL A 136 -17.31 3.26 -10.37
C VAL A 136 -17.22 3.55 -11.87
N ASP A 137 -16.14 4.20 -12.31
CA ASP A 137 -15.91 4.53 -13.72
C ASP A 137 -15.85 3.24 -14.57
N MET A 138 -15.12 2.21 -14.11
CA MET A 138 -15.04 0.90 -14.80
C MET A 138 -16.39 0.20 -14.91
N ILE A 139 -17.22 0.25 -13.86
CA ILE A 139 -18.56 -0.33 -13.89
C ILE A 139 -19.43 0.45 -14.89
N LEU A 140 -19.40 1.79 -14.85
CA LEU A 140 -20.18 2.65 -15.74
C LEU A 140 -19.82 2.48 -17.21
N GLU A 141 -18.53 2.34 -17.53
CA GLU A 141 -18.07 2.05 -18.90
C GLU A 141 -18.58 0.72 -19.44
N ASN A 142 -18.83 -0.26 -18.57
CA ASN A 142 -19.30 -1.59 -18.93
C ASN A 142 -20.82 -1.75 -18.82
N MET A 143 -21.55 -0.70 -18.41
CA MET A 143 -23.01 -0.75 -18.37
C MET A 143 -23.57 -0.69 -19.79
N GLU A 144 -24.08 -1.82 -20.29
CA GLU A 144 -25.10 -1.78 -21.34
C GLU A 144 -26.43 -1.29 -20.74
N PHE A 145 -27.35 -0.81 -21.59
CA PHE A 145 -28.63 -0.19 -21.19
C PHE A 145 -29.57 -1.06 -20.31
N ASN A 146 -29.19 -2.30 -19.98
CA ASN A 146 -29.95 -3.25 -19.16
C ASN A 146 -29.16 -3.72 -17.91
N THR A 147 -28.70 -2.81 -17.06
CA THR A 147 -28.04 -3.17 -15.79
C THR A 147 -28.96 -3.84 -14.79
N THR A 148 -28.42 -4.81 -14.05
CA THR A 148 -29.16 -5.51 -12.99
C THR A 148 -29.20 -4.71 -11.68
N TYR A 149 -30.24 -4.91 -10.86
CA TYR A 149 -30.41 -4.24 -9.56
C TYR A 149 -29.25 -4.51 -8.57
N VAL A 150 -28.56 -5.66 -8.72
CA VAL A 150 -27.39 -6.04 -7.91
C VAL A 150 -26.15 -5.21 -8.29
N GLU A 151 -25.95 -4.96 -9.58
CA GLU A 151 -24.87 -4.10 -10.09
C GLU A 151 -25.08 -2.64 -9.67
N GLU A 152 -26.33 -2.15 -9.72
CA GLU A 152 -26.69 -0.83 -9.21
C GLU A 152 -26.48 -0.68 -7.69
N GLY A 153 -26.82 -1.71 -6.91
CA GLY A 153 -26.64 -1.72 -5.46
C GLY A 153 -25.17 -1.61 -5.07
N ASN A 154 -24.31 -2.36 -5.75
CA ASN A 154 -22.86 -2.30 -5.57
C ASN A 154 -22.27 -0.95 -6.01
N LEU A 155 -22.78 -0.35 -7.10
CA LEU A 155 -22.34 0.96 -7.57
C LEU A 155 -22.63 2.06 -6.55
N LYS A 156 -23.86 2.13 -6.02
CA LYS A 156 -24.25 3.13 -5.01
C LYS A 156 -23.38 3.05 -3.76
N GLU A 157 -23.03 1.83 -3.34
CA GLU A 157 -22.14 1.57 -2.22
C GLU A 157 -20.72 2.13 -2.49
N TYR A 158 -20.16 1.91 -3.68
CA TYR A 158 -18.86 2.46 -4.05
C TYR A 158 -18.85 3.99 -4.13
N ILE A 159 -19.88 4.61 -4.71
CA ILE A 159 -20.02 6.08 -4.74
C ILE A 159 -20.06 6.63 -3.32
N ARG A 160 -20.92 6.06 -2.45
CA ARG A 160 -21.05 6.49 -1.05
C ARG A 160 -19.72 6.39 -0.32
N ASN A 161 -19.00 5.28 -0.51
CA ASN A 161 -17.72 5.05 0.13
C ASN A 161 -16.62 5.98 -0.39
N SER A 162 -16.58 6.28 -1.70
CA SER A 162 -15.68 7.27 -2.29
C SER A 162 -15.89 8.66 -1.66
N VAL A 163 -17.15 9.13 -1.64
CA VAL A 163 -17.50 10.43 -1.06
C VAL A 163 -17.16 10.50 0.43
N LYS A 164 -17.43 9.42 1.19
CA LYS A 164 -17.07 9.34 2.62
C LYS A 164 -15.55 9.47 2.82
N CYS A 165 -14.75 8.83 1.99
CA CYS A 165 -13.28 8.90 2.07
C CYS A 165 -12.77 10.29 1.68
N TYR A 166 -13.30 10.92 0.63
CA TYR A 166 -12.97 12.31 0.27
C TYR A 166 -13.29 13.30 1.39
N LYS A 167 -14.45 13.17 2.04
CA LYS A 167 -14.81 14.02 3.20
C LYS A 167 -13.79 13.89 4.32
N LYS A 168 -13.35 12.67 4.65
CA LYS A 168 -12.32 12.43 5.66
C LYS A 168 -10.96 13.01 5.25
N TYR A 169 -10.55 12.81 3.98
CA TYR A 169 -9.33 13.41 3.43
C TYR A 169 -9.32 14.94 3.60
N ILE A 170 -10.40 15.62 3.19
CA ILE A 170 -10.53 17.08 3.30
C ILE A 170 -10.49 17.52 4.77
N PHE A 171 -11.18 16.81 5.66
CA PHE A 171 -11.15 17.10 7.10
C PHE A 171 -9.73 17.05 7.66
N LEU A 172 -8.98 15.99 7.36
CA LEU A 172 -7.59 15.83 7.82
C LEU A 172 -6.66 16.89 7.22
N LEU A 173 -6.86 17.24 5.94
CA LEU A 173 -6.09 18.28 5.26
C LEU A 173 -6.33 19.66 5.91
N ARG A 174 -7.59 20.02 6.17
CA ARG A 174 -7.94 21.29 6.87
C ARG A 174 -7.36 21.34 8.27
N SER A 175 -7.48 20.25 9.03
CA SER A 175 -6.91 20.16 10.38
C SER A 175 -5.40 20.41 10.40
N TYR A 176 -4.68 19.91 9.39
CA TYR A 176 -3.24 20.14 9.25
C TYR A 176 -2.90 21.61 8.98
N TYR A 177 -3.59 22.27 8.04
CA TYR A 177 -3.33 23.67 7.71
C TYR A 177 -3.70 24.62 8.85
N ASN A 178 -4.81 24.37 9.54
CA ASN A 178 -5.23 25.20 10.68
C ASN A 178 -4.23 25.15 11.85
N LYS A 179 -3.50 24.03 12.01
CA LYS A 179 -2.42 23.91 13.01
C LYS A 179 -1.12 24.60 12.63
N LYS A 180 -0.92 24.96 11.36
CA LYS A 180 0.28 25.67 10.88
C LYS A 180 0.16 27.20 10.94
N LEU A 181 -1.05 27.71 11.16
CA LEU A 181 -1.36 29.15 11.21
C LEU A 181 -1.42 29.71 12.64
N VAL A 182 -1.16 28.86 13.65
CA VAL A 182 -1.05 29.19 15.07
C VAL A 182 0.37 28.85 15.51
#